data_AF-A0A9D1SG72-F1
#
_entry.id   AF-A0A9D1SG72-F1
#
_cell.length_a   1.000
_cell.length_b   1.000
_cell.length_c   1.000
_cell.angle_alpha   90.00
_cell.angle_beta   90.00
_cell.angle_gamma   90.00
#
_symmetry.space_group_name_H-M   'P 1'
#
loop_
_entity.id
_entity.type
_entity.pdbx_description
1 polymer ?
#
loop_
_entity_poly.entity_id
_entity_poly.type
_entity_poly.pdbx_seq_one_letter_code
_entity_poly.pdbx_strand_id
1 'polypeptide(L)'
;MPVSVFTDVGCYVDFNEETYVATISRNGTVLEILPNLTGMRKNQDTGFYVPLEVCARFVDDILYVPVRAVAEELELYVSWDAVNAVVTLNSAG
;
A
#
# COMPACT_ATOMS: atom_id res chain seq x y z
N MET A 1 1.80 -7.90 -1.57
CA MET A 1 1.96 -7.61 -3.02
C MET A 1 3.07 -6.57 -3.18
N PRO A 2 3.87 -6.57 -4.26
CA PRO A 2 4.87 -5.52 -4.47
C PRO A 2 4.22 -4.13 -4.45
N VAL A 3 4.86 -3.17 -3.79
CA VAL A 3 4.33 -1.80 -3.69
C VAL A 3 4.18 -1.11 -5.04
N SER A 4 5.01 -1.49 -6.02
CA SER A 4 4.99 -0.93 -7.37
C SER A 4 3.69 -1.20 -8.12
N VAL A 5 2.92 -2.25 -7.80
CA VAL A 5 1.65 -2.57 -8.51
C VAL A 5 0.64 -1.42 -8.42
N PHE A 6 0.74 -0.55 -7.40
CA PHE A 6 -0.16 0.60 -7.29
C PHE A 6 0.04 1.63 -8.41
N THR A 7 1.20 1.67 -9.09
CA THR A 7 1.38 2.52 -10.28
C THR A 7 0.44 2.12 -11.41
N ASP A 8 0.17 0.82 -11.55
CA ASP A 8 -0.64 0.26 -12.64
C ASP A 8 -2.13 0.62 -12.50
N VAL A 9 -2.56 1.03 -11.30
CA VAL A 9 -3.93 1.47 -10.99
C VAL A 9 -4.03 2.97 -10.71
N GLY A 10 -3.03 3.73 -11.17
CA GLY A 10 -3.08 5.19 -11.19
C GLY A 10 -2.66 5.87 -9.88
N CYS A 11 -1.94 5.18 -9.00
CA CYS A 11 -1.28 5.81 -7.86
C CYS A 11 0.11 6.32 -8.25
N TYR A 12 0.55 7.40 -7.60
CA TYR A 12 1.97 7.73 -7.52
C TYR A 12 2.61 6.86 -6.44
N VAL A 13 3.80 6.31 -6.70
CA VAL A 13 4.57 5.49 -5.76
C VAL A 13 6.00 6.02 -5.74
N ASP A 14 6.52 6.25 -4.54
CA ASP A 14 7.90 6.67 -4.30
C ASP A 14 8.48 5.94 -3.10
N PHE A 15 9.80 5.85 -3.04
CA PHE A 15 10.52 5.26 -1.92
C PHE A 15 11.72 6.12 -1.54
N ASN A 16 11.73 6.61 -0.30
CA ASN A 16 12.85 7.35 0.25
C ASN A 16 13.81 6.39 0.95
N GLU A 17 14.98 6.16 0.36
CA GLU A 17 16.01 5.24 0.87
C GLU A 17 16.68 5.73 2.16
N GLU A 18 16.75 7.04 2.41
CA GLU A 18 17.37 7.60 3.62
C GLU A 18 16.51 7.35 4.87
N THR A 19 15.20 7.42 4.71
CA THR A 19 14.21 7.32 5.80
C THR A 19 13.47 5.98 5.80
N TYR A 20 13.66 5.14 4.78
CA TYR A 20 12.96 3.88 4.56
C TYR A 20 11.43 4.03 4.55
N VAL A 21 10.95 5.11 3.94
CA VAL A 21 9.51 5.39 3.83
C VAL A 21 9.06 5.18 2.40
N ALA A 22 8.11 4.28 2.18
CA ALA A 22 7.37 4.21 0.93
C ALA A 22 6.18 5.16 0.98
N THR A 23 6.01 5.97 -0.06
CA THR A 23 4.88 6.86 -0.23
C THR A 23 4.02 6.38 -1.38
N ILE A 24 2.72 6.24 -1.12
CA ILE A 24 1.72 5.96 -2.15
C ILE A 24 0.68 7.06 -2.09
N SER A 25 0.34 7.69 -3.21
CA SER A 25 -0.67 8.73 -3.22
C SER A 25 -1.62 8.65 -4.40
N ARG A 26 -2.88 9.04 -4.16
CA ARG A 26 -3.96 9.11 -5.14
C ARG A 26 -5.06 10.04 -4.64
N ASN A 27 -5.61 10.88 -5.51
CA ASN A 27 -6.78 11.74 -5.24
C ASN A 27 -6.67 12.59 -3.94
N GLY A 28 -5.46 13.05 -3.59
CA GLY A 28 -5.23 13.84 -2.38
C GLY A 28 -5.01 13.02 -1.10
N THR A 29 -5.18 11.70 -1.14
CA THR A 29 -4.71 10.80 -0.08
C THR A 29 -3.25 10.45 -0.30
N VAL A 30 -2.45 10.53 0.75
CA VAL A 30 -1.06 10.10 0.83
C VAL A 30 -0.94 9.08 1.95
N LEU A 31 -0.35 7.93 1.66
CA LEU A 31 0.01 6.92 2.63
C LEU A 31 1.53 6.86 2.76
N GLU A 32 2.03 6.86 3.98
CA GLU A 32 3.44 6.69 4.29
C GLU A 32 3.65 5.40 5.07
N ILE A 33 4.29 4.44 4.43
CA ILE A 33 4.45 3.07 4.89
C ILE A 33 5.89 2.88 5.35
N LEU A 34 6.03 2.47 6.62
CA LEU A 34 7.31 2.09 7.19
C LEU A 34 7.37 0.56 7.28
N PRO A 35 8.41 -0.08 6.70
CA PRO A 35 8.60 -1.52 6.80
C PRO A 35 8.68 -1.99 8.26
N ASN A 36 8.21 -3.21 8.51
CA ASN A 36 8.20 -3.90 9.81
C ASN A 36 7.34 -3.23 10.89
N LEU A 37 6.49 -2.25 10.55
CA LEU A 37 5.48 -1.69 11.44
C LEU A 37 4.08 -2.19 11.07
N THR A 38 3.29 -2.54 12.07
CA THR A 38 1.87 -2.93 11.91
C THR A 38 0.95 -1.71 11.87
N GLY A 39 1.33 -0.75 11.03
CA GLY A 39 0.57 0.48 10.83
C GLY A 39 1.22 1.37 9.77
N MET A 40 0.43 2.24 9.15
CA MET A 40 0.90 3.27 8.22
C MET A 40 0.32 4.64 8.57
N ARG A 41 0.99 5.71 8.12
CA ARG A 41 0.44 7.08 8.21
C ARG A 41 -0.48 7.35 7.03
N LYS A 42 -1.37 8.31 7.26
CA LYS A 42 -2.19 8.92 6.23
C LYS A 42 -2.05 10.43 6.34
N ASN A 43 -1.76 11.11 5.23
CA ASN A 43 -1.75 12.56 5.11
C ASN A 43 -0.92 13.29 6.17
N GLN A 44 0.26 12.77 6.52
CA GLN A 44 1.17 13.36 7.52
C GLN A 44 0.57 13.59 8.92
N ASP A 45 -0.49 12.87 9.28
CA ASP A 45 -1.16 13.05 10.57
C ASP A 45 -0.23 12.72 11.76
N THR A 46 -0.37 13.46 12.87
CA THR A 46 0.50 13.32 14.06
C THR A 46 0.22 12.07 14.88
N GLY A 47 -0.93 11.42 14.64
CA GLY A 47 -1.24 10.07 15.09
C GLY A 47 -1.16 9.07 13.94
N PHE A 48 -0.27 8.09 14.07
CA PHE A 48 -0.37 6.84 13.30
C PHE A 48 -1.56 6.08 13.92
N TYR A 49 -2.40 5.30 13.25
CA TYR A 49 -2.08 4.17 12.40
C TYR A 49 -3.37 3.86 11.62
N VAL A 50 -3.28 3.70 10.29
CA VAL A 50 -4.19 2.73 9.66
C VAL A 50 -3.66 1.36 10.12
N PRO A 51 -4.36 0.64 11.01
CA PRO A 51 -3.83 -0.58 11.60
C PRO A 51 -3.67 -1.64 10.51
N LEU A 52 -2.52 -2.30 10.50
CA LEU A 52 -2.22 -3.35 9.54
C LEU A 52 -2.26 -4.70 10.24
N GLU A 53 -3.05 -5.64 9.72
CA GLU A 53 -3.01 -7.04 10.16
C GLU A 53 -1.64 -7.68 9.91
N VAL A 54 -0.95 -7.23 8.86
CA VAL A 54 0.39 -7.68 8.48
C VAL A 54 1.21 -6.45 8.07
N CYS A 55 2.42 -6.32 8.61
CA CYS A 55 3.32 -5.22 8.27
C CYS A 55 3.80 -5.30 6.82
N ALA A 56 4.14 -4.14 6.25
CA ALA A 56 4.92 -4.11 5.02
C ALA A 56 6.33 -4.66 5.30
N ARG A 57 6.90 -5.42 4.36
CA ARG A 57 8.20 -6.06 4.53
C ARG A 57 8.95 -6.15 3.23
N PHE A 58 10.27 -6.07 3.32
CA PHE A 58 11.14 -6.45 2.21
C PHE A 58 11.17 -7.97 2.08
N VAL A 59 11.06 -8.45 0.84
CA VAL A 59 11.43 -9.81 0.45
C VAL A 59 12.44 -9.61 -0.67
N ASP A 60 13.68 -10.00 -0.39
CA ASP A 60 14.86 -9.54 -1.13
C ASP A 60 14.87 -8.00 -1.19
N ASP A 61 14.95 -7.41 -2.38
CA ASP A 61 14.99 -5.95 -2.58
C ASP A 61 13.61 -5.34 -2.91
N ILE A 62 12.54 -6.13 -2.83
CA ILE A 62 11.19 -5.68 -3.17
C ILE A 62 10.39 -5.44 -1.90
N LEU A 63 9.84 -4.23 -1.75
CA LEU A 63 8.91 -3.93 -0.67
C LEU A 63 7.53 -4.50 -0.99
N TYR A 64 7.06 -5.43 -0.14
CA TYR A 64 5.71 -5.97 -0.17
C TYR A 64 4.83 -5.30 0.86
N VAL A 65 3.63 -4.89 0.45
CA VAL A 65 2.63 -4.24 1.29
C VAL A 65 1.36 -5.10 1.43
N PRO A 66 0.59 -4.93 2.53
CA PRO A 66 -0.75 -5.51 2.67
C PRO A 66 -1.72 -4.84 1.69
N VAL A 67 -1.92 -5.48 0.52
CA VAL A 67 -2.68 -4.90 -0.60
C VAL A 67 -4.05 -4.35 -0.20
N ARG A 68 -4.81 -5.08 0.62
CA ARG A 68 -6.17 -4.70 1.00
C ARG A 68 -6.19 -3.39 1.79
N ALA A 69 -5.39 -3.30 2.85
CA ALA A 69 -5.33 -2.11 3.70
C ALA A 69 -4.87 -0.87 2.92
N VAL A 70 -3.90 -1.03 2.02
CA VAL A 70 -3.44 0.09 1.16
C VAL A 70 -4.52 0.49 0.15
N ALA A 71 -5.18 -0.49 -0.48
CA ALA A 71 -6.20 -0.24 -1.50
C ALA A 71 -7.44 0.46 -0.93
N GLU A 72 -7.93 0.01 0.24
CA GLU A 72 -9.11 0.59 0.89
C GLU A 72 -8.93 2.09 1.18
N GLU A 73 -7.77 2.48 1.68
CA GLU A 73 -7.46 3.88 1.98
C GLU A 73 -7.29 4.76 0.73
N LEU A 74 -6.98 4.16 -0.42
CA LEU A 74 -6.80 4.82 -1.71
C LEU A 74 -8.03 4.72 -2.62
N GLU A 75 -9.18 4.28 -2.06
CA GLU A 75 -10.44 4.09 -2.79
C GLU A 75 -10.25 3.19 -4.03
N LEU A 76 -9.53 2.10 -3.85
CA LEU A 76 -9.32 1.02 -4.83
C LEU A 76 -10.09 -0.21 -4.39
N TYR A 77 -10.55 -1.01 -5.36
CA TYR A 77 -11.25 -2.26 -5.06
C TYR A 77 -10.31 -3.45 -5.25
N VAL A 78 -10.37 -4.38 -4.28
CA VAL A 78 -9.62 -5.64 -4.29
C VAL A 78 -10.60 -6.79 -4.28
N SER A 79 -10.48 -7.70 -5.25
CA SER A 79 -11.17 -8.99 -5.23
C SER A 79 -10.20 -10.16 -5.27
N TRP A 80 -10.66 -11.29 -4.73
CA TRP A 80 -9.93 -12.54 -4.70
C TRP A 80 -10.75 -13.63 -5.38
N ASP A 81 -10.20 -14.20 -6.44
CA ASP A 81 -10.68 -15.44 -7.04
C ASP A 81 -9.86 -16.60 -6.47
N ALA A 82 -10.46 -17.33 -5.53
CA ALA A 82 -9.82 -18.47 -4.88
C ALA A 82 -9.63 -19.68 -5.80
N VAL A 83 -10.46 -19.82 -6.85
CA VAL A 83 -10.38 -20.96 -7.77
C VAL A 83 -9.18 -20.81 -8.68
N ASN A 84 -8.94 -19.59 -9.17
CA ASN A 84 -7.84 -19.30 -10.09
C ASN A 84 -6.61 -18.69 -9.38
N ALA A 85 -6.68 -18.47 -8.06
CA ALA A 85 -5.66 -17.80 -7.26
C ALA A 85 -5.27 -16.40 -7.81
N VAL A 86 -6.27 -15.64 -8.25
CA VAL A 86 -6.09 -14.31 -8.84
C VAL A 86 -6.49 -13.23 -7.84
N VAL A 87 -5.60 -12.27 -7.61
CA VAL A 87 -5.94 -10.98 -7.00
C VAL A 87 -6.23 -9.99 -8.12
N THR A 88 -7.39 -9.35 -8.10
CA THR A 88 -7.68 -8.20 -8.97
C THR A 88 -7.65 -6.94 -8.12
N LEU A 89 -6.84 -5.97 -8.54
CA LEU A 89 -6.83 -4.61 -8.04
C LEU A 89 -7.34 -3.70 -9.17
N ASN A 90 -8.32 -2.86 -8.89
CA ASN A 90 -8.84 -1.95 -9.90
C ASN A 90 -9.09 -0.53 -9.33
N SER A 91 -9.09 0.43 -10.25
CA SER A 91 -9.32 1.85 -9.98
C SER A 91 -10.76 2.29 -10.19
N ALA A 92 -11.65 1.37 -10.56
CA ALA A 92 -13.01 1.63 -11.02
C ALA A 92 -14.04 0.91 -10.14
N GLY A 93 -14.97 1.69 -9.59
CA GLY A 93 -16.33 1.21 -9.35
C GLY A 93 -17.11 1.19 -10.66
#